data_AF-A0A5C5SCM0-F1
#
_entry.id   AF-A0A5C5SCM0-F1
#
_cell.length_a   1.000
_cell.length_b   1.000
_cell.length_c   1.000
_cell.angle_alpha   90.00
_cell.angle_beta   90.00
_cell.angle_gamma   90.00
#
_symmetry.space_group_name_H-M   'P 1'
#
loop_
_entity.id
_entity.type
_entity.pdbx_description
1 polymer ?
#
loop_
_entity_poly.entity_id
_entity_poly.type
_entity_poly.pdbx_seq_one_letter_code
_entity_poly.pdbx_strand_id
1 'polypeptide(L)'
;MKSLTSRDYVQVALVAAIYIVFTVLPPFNAISYGPYQFRLSEMLNFLAFYHPKYILAVTLGCMIANFYSFGLIDVVVGGLSTLIFVSLGVKLFKGYQKDYLFKGQLNKAFFYFSIFFALSMVTVAAELAIIAKAPFFWTWLTTGLGELLSLLVGSLVIEKLGQRIDFRR
;
A
#
# COMPACT_ATOMS: atom_id res chain seq x y z
N MET A 1 20.11 -11.34 7.42
CA MET A 1 19.13 -11.29 6.31
C MET A 1 19.55 -12.36 5.31
N LYS A 2 18.66 -13.28 4.89
CA LYS A 2 18.99 -14.26 3.83
C LYS A 2 19.42 -13.50 2.57
N SER A 3 20.46 -13.97 1.89
CA SER A 3 20.87 -13.40 0.60
C SER A 3 19.71 -13.55 -0.39
N LEU A 4 19.31 -12.44 -0.99
CA LEU A 4 18.28 -12.44 -2.03
C LEU A 4 18.85 -13.13 -3.26
N THR A 5 18.12 -14.10 -3.80
CA THR A 5 18.49 -14.77 -5.05
C THR A 5 18.03 -13.94 -6.25
N SER A 6 18.58 -14.18 -7.45
CA SER A 6 18.14 -13.50 -8.67
C SER A 6 16.63 -13.64 -8.92
N ARG A 7 16.02 -14.75 -8.48
CA ARG A 7 14.57 -14.95 -8.53
C ARG A 7 13.80 -13.99 -7.62
N ASP A 8 14.32 -13.70 -6.42
CA ASP A 8 13.70 -12.76 -5.49
C ASP A 8 13.71 -11.34 -6.08
N TYR A 9 14.81 -10.92 -6.70
CA TYR A 9 14.89 -9.62 -7.37
C TYR A 9 13.87 -9.50 -8.52
N VAL A 10 13.69 -10.54 -9.32
CA VAL A 10 12.69 -10.56 -10.40
C VAL A 10 11.27 -10.44 -9.83
N GLN A 11 10.96 -11.13 -8.73
CA GLN A 11 9.65 -11.01 -8.07
C GLN A 11 9.42 -9.61 -7.49
N VAL A 12 10.44 -9.02 -6.85
CA VAL A 12 10.38 -7.64 -6.36
C VAL A 12 10.12 -6.67 -7.52
N ALA A 13 10.85 -6.81 -8.63
CA ALA A 13 10.67 -5.98 -9.81
C ALA A 13 9.27 -6.15 -10.43
N LEU A 14 8.75 -7.38 -10.47
CA LEU A 14 7.42 -7.65 -11.02
C LEU A 14 6.31 -7.04 -10.16
N VAL A 15 6.40 -7.16 -8.83
CA VAL A 15 5.43 -6.54 -7.92
C VAL A 15 5.52 -5.02 -7.98
N ALA A 16 6.73 -4.45 -8.05
CA ALA A 16 6.92 -3.01 -8.24
C ALA A 16 6.33 -2.54 -9.59
N ALA A 17 6.51 -3.31 -10.67
CA ALA A 17 5.91 -2.99 -11.96
C ALA A 17 4.38 -3.02 -11.92
N ILE A 18 3.78 -4.03 -11.26
CA ILE A 18 2.33 -4.10 -11.06
C ILE A 18 1.84 -2.90 -10.25
N TYR A 19 2.58 -2.50 -9.20
CA TYR A 19 2.27 -1.30 -8.43
C TYR A 19 2.22 -0.07 -9.34
N ILE A 20 3.27 0.15 -10.15
CA ILE A 20 3.35 1.29 -11.06
C ILE A 20 2.20 1.29 -12.07
N VAL A 21 1.87 0.13 -12.65
CA VAL A 21 0.75 0.01 -13.60
C VAL A 21 -0.56 0.40 -12.94
N PHE A 22 -0.84 -0.09 -11.72
CA PHE A 22 -2.06 0.24 -11.00
C PHE A 22 -2.13 1.69 -10.54
N THR A 23 -1.00 2.40 -10.41
CA THR A 23 -0.99 3.81 -10.03
C THR A 23 -1.02 4.76 -11.23
N VAL A 24 -0.25 4.47 -12.28
CA VAL A 24 0.05 5.42 -13.37
C VAL A 24 -0.78 5.18 -14.64
N LEU A 25 -1.22 3.94 -14.90
CA LEU A 25 -1.90 3.60 -16.15
C LEU A 25 -3.37 4.08 -16.15
N PRO A 26 -3.87 4.73 -17.21
CA PRO A 26 -5.30 5.03 -17.34
C PRO A 26 -6.12 3.73 -17.51
N PRO A 27 -7.28 3.56 -16.86
CA PRO A 27 -8.05 4.55 -16.08
C PRO A 27 -7.67 4.65 -14.59
N PHE A 28 -6.77 3.80 -14.09
CA PHE A 28 -6.44 3.71 -12.67
C PHE A 28 -5.77 4.97 -12.11
N ASN A 29 -5.05 5.70 -12.97
CA ASN A 29 -4.47 7.01 -12.65
C ASN A 29 -5.53 8.01 -12.15
N ALA A 30 -6.65 8.14 -12.86
CA ALA A 30 -7.72 9.07 -12.48
C ALA A 30 -8.36 8.72 -11.13
N ILE A 31 -8.35 7.45 -10.77
CA ILE A 31 -8.86 6.94 -9.49
C ILE A 31 -7.82 7.13 -8.37
N SER A 32 -6.54 6.94 -8.69
CA SER A 32 -5.41 7.04 -7.75
C SER A 32 -5.05 8.49 -7.37
N TYR A 33 -5.16 9.43 -8.31
CA TYR A 33 -4.88 10.86 -8.09
C TYR A 33 -6.14 11.73 -8.02
N GLY A 34 -7.32 11.11 -8.07
CA GLY A 34 -8.60 11.78 -7.94
C GLY A 34 -8.84 12.33 -6.52
N PRO A 35 -9.95 13.05 -6.31
CA PRO A 35 -10.29 13.66 -5.01
C PRO A 35 -10.44 12.65 -3.86
N TYR A 36 -10.74 11.39 -4.17
CA TYR A 36 -10.83 10.32 -3.18
C TYR A 36 -9.52 9.52 -3.03
N GLN A 37 -8.50 9.77 -3.87
CA GLN A 37 -7.21 9.06 -3.91
C GLN A 37 -7.34 7.55 -3.65
N PHE A 38 -8.15 6.88 -4.45
CA PHE A 38 -8.35 5.45 -4.29
C PHE A 38 -7.21 4.71 -5.00
N ARG A 39 -6.15 4.39 -4.25
CA ARG A 39 -4.96 3.78 -4.82
C ARG A 39 -5.04 2.25 -4.71
N LEU A 40 -5.43 1.61 -5.80
CA LEU A 40 -5.49 0.15 -5.89
C LEU A 40 -4.13 -0.52 -5.61
N SER A 41 -3.03 0.15 -5.96
CA SER A 41 -1.68 -0.39 -5.80
C SER A 41 -1.28 -0.62 -4.33
N GLU A 42 -1.90 0.08 -3.37
CA GLU A 42 -1.64 -0.12 -1.94
C GLU A 42 -2.13 -1.49 -1.44
N MET A 43 -3.00 -2.19 -2.18
CA MET A 43 -3.35 -3.57 -1.86
C MET A 43 -2.13 -4.51 -1.82
N LEU A 44 -1.08 -4.17 -2.58
CA LEU A 44 0.15 -4.95 -2.64
C LEU A 44 0.93 -4.90 -1.32
N ASN A 45 0.62 -3.95 -0.42
CA ASN A 45 1.17 -3.93 0.93
C ASN A 45 0.87 -5.21 1.71
N PHE A 46 -0.25 -5.89 1.43
CA PHE A 46 -0.55 -7.16 2.08
C PHE A 46 0.44 -8.27 1.71
N LEU A 47 1.10 -8.20 0.54
CA LEU A 47 2.17 -9.14 0.17
C LEU A 47 3.35 -9.06 1.13
N ALA A 48 3.61 -7.89 1.72
CA ALA A 48 4.67 -7.70 2.72
C ALA A 48 4.48 -8.54 3.99
N PHE A 49 3.24 -8.94 4.31
CA PHE A 49 2.97 -9.86 5.41
C PHE A 49 3.42 -11.30 5.13
N TYR A 50 3.50 -11.69 3.85
CA TYR A 50 3.97 -13.03 3.45
C TYR A 50 5.50 -13.11 3.41
N HIS A 51 6.16 -12.07 2.86
CA HIS A 51 7.61 -12.00 2.84
C HIS A 51 8.12 -10.54 2.92
N PRO A 52 9.14 -10.24 3.75
CA PRO A 52 9.65 -8.87 3.90
C PRO A 52 10.23 -8.27 2.61
N LYS A 53 10.59 -9.09 1.61
CA LYS A 53 11.05 -8.62 0.28
C LYS A 53 10.02 -7.74 -0.43
N TYR A 54 8.73 -7.97 -0.20
CA TYR A 54 7.68 -7.18 -0.84
C TYR A 54 7.55 -5.77 -0.24
N ILE A 55 8.08 -5.51 0.96
CA ILE A 55 8.19 -4.13 1.49
C ILE A 55 9.04 -3.28 0.54
N LEU A 56 10.18 -3.83 0.10
CA LEU A 56 11.04 -3.16 -0.89
C LEU A 56 10.32 -2.99 -2.23
N ALA A 57 9.58 -4.00 -2.68
CA ALA A 57 8.85 -3.93 -3.94
C ALA A 57 7.82 -2.79 -3.95
N VAL A 58 6.99 -2.71 -2.91
CA VAL A 58 5.95 -1.67 -2.82
C VAL A 58 6.54 -0.30 -2.59
N THR A 59 7.61 -0.18 -1.80
CA THR A 59 8.30 1.10 -1.59
C THR A 59 8.88 1.62 -2.91
N LEU A 60 9.60 0.77 -3.66
CA LEU A 60 10.16 1.14 -4.96
C LEU A 60 9.06 1.47 -5.98
N GLY A 61 7.98 0.69 -6.00
CA GLY A 61 6.81 0.96 -6.83
C GLY A 61 6.19 2.32 -6.52
N CYS A 62 6.01 2.65 -5.24
CA CYS A 62 5.50 3.94 -4.76
C CYS A 62 6.42 5.09 -5.19
N MET A 63 7.72 4.98 -4.94
CA MET A 63 8.70 6.01 -5.34
C MET A 63 8.70 6.26 -6.85
N ILE A 64 8.67 5.20 -7.67
CA ILE A 64 8.67 5.33 -9.14
C ILE A 64 7.33 5.89 -9.64
N ALA A 65 6.20 5.45 -9.07
CA ALA A 65 4.89 6.01 -9.43
C ALA A 65 4.77 7.48 -9.04
N ASN A 66 5.29 7.87 -7.88
CA ASN A 66 5.31 9.26 -7.43
C ASN A 66 6.24 10.13 -8.27
N PHE A 67 7.25 9.55 -8.94
CA PHE A 67 8.09 10.29 -9.88
C PHE A 67 7.29 10.79 -11.10
N TYR A 68 6.21 10.08 -11.44
CA TYR A 68 5.25 10.51 -12.46
C TYR A 68 4.19 11.48 -11.88
N SER A 69 4.04 11.54 -10.56
CA SER A 69 3.11 12.38 -9.80
C SER A 69 3.74 13.74 -9.42
N PHE A 70 3.11 14.45 -8.47
CA PHE A 70 3.43 15.75 -7.87
C PHE A 70 4.86 15.84 -7.27
N GLY A 71 5.88 15.81 -8.13
CA GLY A 71 7.24 16.28 -7.83
C GLY A 71 8.12 15.36 -6.99
N LEU A 72 9.41 15.71 -6.93
CA LEU A 72 10.47 14.96 -6.24
C LEU A 72 10.25 14.84 -4.72
N ILE A 73 9.42 15.73 -4.15
CA ILE A 73 9.12 15.78 -2.71
C ILE A 73 8.19 14.62 -2.33
N ASP A 74 7.13 14.37 -3.11
CA ASP A 74 6.19 13.26 -2.92
C ASP A 74 6.87 11.89 -3.11
N VAL A 75 7.95 11.83 -3.92
CA VAL A 75 8.77 10.62 -4.07
C VAL A 75 9.49 10.27 -2.77
N VAL A 76 10.11 11.25 -2.11
CA VAL A 76 10.90 11.02 -0.90
C VAL A 76 9.99 10.88 0.31
N VAL A 77 9.00 11.76 0.46
CA VAL A 77 8.08 11.77 1.61
C VAL A 77 7.09 10.60 1.51
N GLY A 78 6.48 10.38 0.33
CA GLY A 78 5.61 9.24 0.07
C GLY A 78 6.35 7.91 0.18
N GLY A 79 7.51 7.77 -0.45
CA GLY A 79 8.31 6.54 -0.39
C GLY A 79 8.76 6.18 1.04
N LEU A 80 9.28 7.15 1.79
CA LEU A 80 9.73 6.92 3.17
C LEU A 80 8.56 6.65 4.11
N SER A 81 7.44 7.37 3.95
CA SER A 81 6.24 7.12 4.76
C SER A 81 5.69 5.72 4.50
N THR A 82 5.53 5.32 3.23
CA THR A 82 5.13 3.94 2.88
C THR A 82 6.10 2.91 3.48
N LEU A 83 7.42 3.09 3.36
CA LEU A 83 8.38 2.15 3.94
C LEU A 83 8.20 2.01 5.45
N ILE A 84 8.06 3.12 6.16
CA ILE A 84 7.92 3.13 7.62
C ILE A 84 6.58 2.52 8.04
N PHE A 85 5.46 2.97 7.45
CA PHE A 85 4.13 2.51 7.82
C PHE A 85 3.86 1.06 7.42
N VAL A 86 4.32 0.62 6.25
CA VAL A 86 4.21 -0.79 5.84
C VAL A 86 5.07 -1.67 6.74
N SER A 87 6.32 -1.28 7.01
CA SER A 87 7.21 -2.05 7.89
C SER A 87 6.67 -2.15 9.32
N LEU A 88 6.18 -1.03 9.88
CA LEU A 88 5.56 -0.99 11.20
C LEU A 88 4.27 -1.81 11.24
N GLY A 89 3.39 -1.62 10.27
CA GLY A 89 2.13 -2.35 10.19
C GLY A 89 2.34 -3.85 10.06
N VAL A 90 3.28 -4.28 9.22
CA VAL A 90 3.66 -5.70 9.14
C VAL A 90 4.21 -6.19 10.48
N LYS A 91 5.14 -5.46 11.12
CA LYS A 91 5.74 -5.89 12.38
C LYS A 91 4.71 -5.98 13.53
N LEU A 92 3.79 -5.03 13.62
CA LEU A 92 2.76 -4.96 14.67
C LEU A 92 1.65 -5.99 14.46
N PHE A 93 1.19 -6.16 13.21
CA PHE A 93 0.00 -6.97 12.93
C PHE A 93 0.31 -8.39 12.47
N LYS A 94 1.57 -8.75 12.19
CA LYS A 94 1.96 -10.13 11.83
C LYS A 94 1.57 -11.17 12.87
N GLY A 95 1.52 -10.80 14.16
CA GLY A 95 1.05 -11.69 15.23
C GLY A 95 -0.43 -12.09 15.10
N TYR A 96 -1.25 -11.22 14.51
CA TYR A 96 -2.70 -11.41 14.36
C TYR A 96 -3.10 -12.13 13.06
N GLN A 97 -2.13 -12.54 12.23
CA GLN A 97 -2.41 -13.23 10.96
C GLN A 97 -3.16 -14.55 11.13
N LYS A 98 -3.12 -15.14 12.32
CA LYS A 98 -3.75 -16.43 12.62
C LYS A 98 -5.23 -16.28 13.00
N ASP A 99 -5.67 -15.07 13.30
CA ASP A 99 -7.03 -14.81 13.73
C ASP A 99 -7.85 -14.19 12.60
N TYR A 100 -9.05 -14.73 12.38
CA TYR A 100 -9.97 -14.24 11.36
C TYR A 100 -11.20 -13.60 12.01
N LEU A 101 -11.64 -12.49 11.42
CA LEU A 101 -12.94 -11.84 11.66
C LEU A 101 -13.95 -12.32 10.61
N PHE A 102 -15.25 -12.14 10.90
CA PHE A 102 -16.36 -12.50 10.00
C PHE A 102 -16.28 -13.93 9.42
N LYS A 103 -16.42 -14.95 10.27
CA LYS A 103 -16.52 -16.38 9.85
C LYS A 103 -15.40 -16.83 8.88
N GLY A 104 -14.19 -16.28 8.99
CA GLY A 104 -13.06 -16.70 8.16
C GLY A 104 -12.92 -15.97 6.82
N GLN A 105 -13.61 -14.84 6.61
CA GLN A 105 -13.55 -14.08 5.36
C GLN A 105 -12.57 -12.90 5.37
N LEU A 106 -12.20 -12.41 6.56
CA LEU A 106 -11.28 -11.27 6.70
C LEU A 106 -10.25 -11.55 7.78
N ASN A 107 -8.97 -11.52 7.40
CA ASN A 107 -7.88 -11.61 8.36
C ASN A 107 -7.85 -10.39 9.31
N LYS A 108 -7.75 -10.60 10.64
CA LYS A 108 -7.64 -9.52 11.63
C LYS A 108 -6.44 -8.62 11.37
N ALA A 109 -5.32 -9.22 10.97
CA ALA A 109 -4.10 -8.48 10.66
C ALA A 109 -4.31 -7.51 9.50
N PHE A 110 -5.04 -7.93 8.47
CA PHE A 110 -5.30 -7.09 7.30
C PHE A 110 -6.29 -5.99 7.62
N PHE A 111 -7.33 -6.27 8.42
CA PHE A 111 -8.28 -5.25 8.86
C PHE A 111 -7.62 -4.16 9.72
N TYR A 112 -6.81 -4.56 10.73
CA TYR A 112 -6.09 -3.59 11.55
C TYR A 112 -5.03 -2.82 10.76
N PHE A 113 -4.37 -3.48 9.80
CA PHE A 113 -3.46 -2.81 8.89
C PHE A 113 -4.18 -1.76 8.03
N SER A 114 -5.35 -2.07 7.46
CA SER A 114 -6.14 -1.11 6.67
C SER A 114 -6.51 0.13 7.48
N ILE A 115 -6.93 -0.04 8.73
CA ILE A 115 -7.25 1.08 9.62
C ILE A 115 -5.99 1.88 9.95
N PHE A 116 -4.90 1.21 10.32
CA PHE A 116 -3.63 1.87 10.63
C PHE A 116 -3.09 2.66 9.44
N PHE A 117 -3.16 2.09 8.24
CA PHE A 117 -2.67 2.72 7.03
C PHE A 117 -3.55 3.89 6.60
N ALA A 118 -4.88 3.77 6.71
CA ALA A 118 -5.81 4.88 6.50
C ALA A 118 -5.56 6.05 7.46
N LEU A 119 -5.24 5.76 8.73
CA LEU A 119 -4.85 6.79 9.70
C LEU A 119 -3.49 7.41 9.37
N SER A 120 -2.56 6.67 8.77
CA SER A 120 -1.25 7.21 8.35
C SER A 120 -1.33 8.21 7.18
N MET A 121 -2.46 8.28 6.47
CA MET A 121 -2.72 9.26 5.40
C MET A 121 -2.75 10.72 5.88
N VAL A 122 -2.69 10.96 7.19
CA VAL A 122 -2.43 12.29 7.76
C VAL A 122 -1.17 12.92 7.17
N THR A 123 -0.13 12.11 6.93
CA THR A 123 1.16 12.58 6.39
C THR A 123 1.02 13.11 4.96
N VAL A 124 0.37 12.34 4.08
CA VAL A 124 0.09 12.73 2.69
C VAL A 124 -0.90 13.89 2.63
N ALA A 125 -1.92 13.91 3.49
CA ALA A 125 -2.88 15.00 3.56
C ALA A 125 -2.24 16.32 4.05
N ALA A 126 -1.27 16.25 4.98
CA ALA A 126 -0.49 17.41 5.42
C ALA A 126 0.36 17.96 4.26
N GLU A 127 1.00 17.08 3.49
CA GLU A 127 1.76 17.47 2.30
C GLU A 127 0.87 18.15 1.25
N LEU A 128 -0.28 17.57 0.92
CA LEU A 128 -1.24 18.18 -0.01
C LEU A 128 -1.78 19.53 0.51
N ALA A 129 -2.01 19.65 1.82
CA ALA A 129 -2.48 20.90 2.41
C ALA A 129 -1.42 22.01 2.30
N ILE A 130 -0.13 21.66 2.43
CA ILE A 130 0.98 22.61 2.31
C ILE A 130 1.23 22.99 0.84
N ILE A 131 1.24 22.01 -0.06
CA ILE A 131 1.62 22.19 -1.47
C ILE A 131 0.43 22.71 -2.30
N ALA A 132 -0.74 22.09 -2.18
CA ALA A 132 -1.93 22.41 -2.97
C ALA A 132 -2.88 23.40 -2.29
N LYS A 133 -2.55 23.88 -1.07
CA LYS A 133 -3.42 24.74 -0.24
C LYS A 133 -4.83 24.18 -0.02
N ALA A 134 -4.97 22.86 -0.12
CA ALA A 134 -6.24 22.18 0.04
C ALA A 134 -6.64 22.11 1.53
N PRO A 135 -7.94 22.10 1.85
CA PRO A 135 -8.42 21.97 3.22
C PRO A 135 -8.00 20.63 3.83
N PHE A 136 -7.01 20.68 4.73
CA PHE A 136 -6.39 19.51 5.37
C PHE A 136 -7.39 18.45 5.85
N PHE A 137 -8.42 18.85 6.59
CA PHE A 137 -9.39 17.91 7.15
C PHE A 137 -10.21 17.20 6.07
N TRP A 138 -10.59 17.91 5.01
CA TRP A 138 -11.34 17.35 3.89
C TRP A 138 -10.48 16.43 3.03
N THR A 139 -9.24 16.83 2.75
CA THR A 139 -8.29 15.98 2.04
C THR A 139 -8.01 14.72 2.86
N TRP A 140 -7.70 14.84 4.14
CA TRP A 140 -7.46 13.68 5.00
C TRP A 140 -8.64 12.71 5.07
N LEU A 141 -9.86 13.23 5.19
CA LEU A 141 -11.06 12.39 5.27
C LEU A 141 -11.33 11.67 3.95
N THR A 142 -11.19 12.37 2.82
CA THR A 142 -11.42 11.78 1.50
C THR A 142 -10.35 10.76 1.11
N THR A 143 -9.07 11.07 1.33
CA THR A 143 -7.95 10.17 1.04
C THR A 143 -7.89 8.99 2.01
N GLY A 144 -8.12 9.22 3.30
CA GLY A 144 -8.19 8.17 4.30
C GLY A 144 -9.34 7.18 4.05
N LEU A 145 -10.51 7.67 3.63
CA LEU A 145 -11.62 6.80 3.23
C LEU A 145 -11.34 6.03 1.94
N GLY A 146 -10.72 6.66 0.93
CA GLY A 146 -10.32 6.00 -0.30
C GLY A 146 -9.35 4.86 -0.06
N GLU A 147 -8.31 5.11 0.75
CA GLU A 147 -7.34 4.08 1.13
C GLU A 147 -7.96 2.97 1.96
N LEU A 148 -8.81 3.31 2.93
CA LEU A 148 -9.50 2.30 3.73
C LEU A 148 -10.31 1.36 2.83
N LEU A 149 -11.08 1.90 1.88
CA LEU A 149 -11.84 1.10 0.93
C LEU A 149 -10.92 0.28 0.02
N SER A 150 -9.82 0.86 -0.47
CA SER A 150 -8.86 0.17 -1.34
C SER A 150 -8.23 -1.02 -0.62
N LEU A 151 -7.80 -0.84 0.63
CA LEU A 151 -7.20 -1.88 1.43
C LEU A 151 -8.21 -2.92 1.91
N LEU A 152 -9.47 -2.55 2.17
CA LEU A 152 -10.53 -3.53 2.44
C LEU A 152 -10.77 -4.43 1.23
N VAL A 153 -10.92 -3.85 0.03
CA VAL A 153 -11.05 -4.62 -1.22
C VAL A 153 -9.79 -5.46 -1.47
N GLY A 154 -8.62 -4.85 -1.28
CA GLY A 154 -7.31 -5.48 -1.40
C GLY A 154 -7.14 -6.68 -0.47
N SER A 155 -7.62 -6.59 0.76
CA SER A 155 -7.56 -7.68 1.74
C SER A 155 -8.30 -8.92 1.23
N LEU A 156 -9.50 -8.75 0.68
CA LEU A 156 -10.31 -9.85 0.11
C LEU A 156 -9.63 -10.46 -1.12
N VAL A 157 -9.05 -9.62 -1.98
CA VAL A 157 -8.36 -10.05 -3.21
C VAL A 157 -7.09 -10.83 -2.88
N ILE A 158 -6.24 -10.29 -2.00
CA ILE A 158 -4.97 -10.91 -1.62
C ILE A 158 -5.20 -12.17 -0.79
N GLU A 159 -6.24 -12.22 0.05
CA GLU A 159 -6.58 -13.43 0.80
C GLU A 159 -6.99 -14.57 -0.14
N LYS A 160 -7.81 -14.28 -1.18
CA LYS A 160 -8.14 -15.26 -2.23
C LYS A 160 -6.93 -15.65 -3.07
N LEU A 161 -6.06 -14.70 -3.43
CA LEU A 161 -4.83 -14.98 -4.16
C LEU A 161 -3.87 -15.83 -3.33
N GLY A 162 -3.74 -15.58 -2.03
CA GLY A 162 -2.86 -16.32 -1.12
C GLY A 162 -3.28 -17.77 -0.89
N GLN A 163 -4.55 -18.11 -1.19
CA GLN A 163 -5.02 -19.49 -1.23
C GLN A 163 -4.64 -20.21 -2.54
N ARG A 164 -4.30 -19.47 -3.59
CA ARG A 164 -3.99 -20.00 -4.94
C ARG A 164 -2.50 -19.91 -5.28
N ILE A 165 -1.79 -18.93 -4.74
CA ILE A 165 -0.39 -18.61 -5.03
C ILE A 165 0.40 -18.62 -3.72
N ASP A 166 1.48 -19.38 -3.69
CA ASP A 166 2.39 -19.41 -2.54
C ASP A 166 3.35 -18.22 -2.57
N PHE A 167 2.96 -17.12 -1.94
CA PHE A 167 3.77 -15.90 -1.81
C PHE A 167 4.94 -16.04 -0.83
N ARG A 168 5.09 -17.18 -0.13
CA ARG A 168 6.14 -17.40 0.87
C ARG A 168 7.45 -17.91 0.25
N ARG A 169 7.45 -18.28 -1.03
CA ARG A 169 8.63 -18.74 -1.78
C ARG A 169 9.43 -17.61 -2.42
#